data_AF-A0A3Q7HFC3-F1
#
_entry.id   AF-A0A3Q7HFC3-F1
#
_cell.length_a   1.000
_cell.length_b   1.000
_cell.length_c   1.000
_cell.angle_alpha   90.00
_cell.angle_beta   90.00
_cell.angle_gamma   90.00
#
_symmetry.space_group_name_H-M   'P 1'
#
loop_
_entity.id
_entity.type
_entity.pdbx_description
1 polymer ?
#
loop_
_entity_poly.entity_id
_entity_poly.type
_entity_poly.pdbx_seq_one_letter_code
_entity_poly.pdbx_strand_id
1 'polypeptide(L)'
;MGRKKSKPNRSVGILEGEVPKGKLNGETDAGTAEKDEFFVVDVPFFVEIDRSNWLSDKHMGISEIVLLDLNVSDEFGTCLLDEDFFRDSRYLLRFRVSNVNEHLTRIKLGHWLVLSATSVCLEIVAKQEKEGLEETVVLIEGSFDGPDEGISGLVHLASLKFFTLRPVIVPSYLASIRMKVKILKSAFDGCESLLDTSRQLWKKSMMNVMAWLRPEVVIAEARYGYQVAAHADIGLASGLDESSSSARKLSREEPMFDDDLPGLLPKLRPYQRRAAYWMVQREKRNSDGSLLSKINHFISPLCLPLSLIDTPITIYYYPFCGNVSLHPESAPPVVPGGILAGKLND
;
A
#
# COMPACT_ATOMS: atom_id res chain seq x y z
N MET A 1 26.94 18.56 48.26
CA MET A 1 26.41 19.20 47.04
C MET A 1 25.79 18.15 46.15
N GLY A 2 24.46 18.11 46.10
CA GLY A 2 23.73 17.25 45.17
C GLY A 2 23.27 18.04 43.94
N ARG A 3 23.02 17.34 42.83
CA ARG A 3 22.04 17.78 41.83
C ARG A 3 21.28 16.55 41.32
N LYS A 4 19.98 16.57 41.60
CA LYS A 4 18.97 15.56 41.26
C LYS A 4 18.70 15.55 39.75
N LYS A 5 18.58 14.36 39.17
CA LYS A 5 18.08 14.14 37.80
C LYS A 5 16.54 14.24 37.81
N SER A 6 15.97 15.06 36.93
CA SER A 6 14.52 15.14 36.72
C SER A 6 14.06 14.00 35.78
N LYS A 7 12.93 13.37 36.15
CA LYS A 7 12.19 12.42 35.30
C LYS A 7 11.11 13.21 34.52
N PRO A 8 10.69 12.73 33.33
CA PRO A 8 9.66 13.40 32.54
C PRO A 8 8.26 13.14 33.12
N ASN A 9 7.46 14.19 33.23
CA ASN A 9 6.07 14.13 33.67
C ASN A 9 5.17 13.65 32.51
N ARG A 10 4.51 12.50 32.72
CA ARG A 10 3.28 12.11 32.01
C ARG A 10 2.11 12.79 32.70
N SER A 11 1.29 13.53 31.95
CA SER A 11 -0.04 13.97 32.41
C SER A 11 -1.11 13.06 31.81
N VAL A 12 -1.77 12.30 32.68
CA VAL A 12 -2.99 11.54 32.43
C VAL A 12 -4.02 12.07 33.43
N GLY A 13 -5.24 12.33 32.96
CA GLY A 13 -6.48 12.24 33.74
C GLY A 13 -6.91 13.52 34.47
N ILE A 14 -7.94 14.17 33.94
CA ILE A 14 -8.84 15.06 34.69
C ILE A 14 -10.05 14.21 35.12
N LEU A 15 -10.35 14.19 36.42
CA LEU A 15 -11.67 13.89 36.98
C LEU A 15 -11.91 14.80 38.19
N GLU A 16 -13.17 15.19 38.33
CA GLU A 16 -13.76 16.28 39.10
C GLU A 16 -13.58 16.22 40.64
N GLY A 17 -13.77 17.36 41.30
CA GLY A 17 -14.07 17.41 42.74
C GLY A 17 -13.75 18.70 43.47
N GLU A 18 -14.71 19.64 43.46
CA GLU A 18 -15.11 20.61 44.50
C GLU A 18 -14.16 21.63 45.19
N VAL A 19 -14.76 22.81 45.41
CA VAL A 19 -14.26 24.10 45.93
C VAL A 19 -14.32 24.13 47.48
N PRO A 20 -13.53 24.98 48.18
CA PRO A 20 -14.17 26.18 48.74
C PRO A 20 -13.30 27.46 48.78
N LYS A 21 -13.95 28.55 48.33
CA LYS A 21 -14.01 29.93 48.86
C LYS A 21 -12.75 30.63 49.42
N GLY A 22 -12.37 31.72 48.75
CA GLY A 22 -11.74 32.90 49.35
C GLY A 22 -12.08 34.16 48.55
N LYS A 23 -12.93 35.04 49.10
CA LYS A 23 -13.31 36.36 48.56
C LYS A 23 -12.17 37.37 48.78
N LEU A 24 -11.96 38.30 47.82
CA LEU A 24 -12.02 39.75 48.06
C LEU A 24 -11.88 40.57 46.75
N ASN A 25 -13.01 41.16 46.38
CA ASN A 25 -13.31 42.42 45.70
C ASN A 25 -12.27 43.18 44.86
N GLY A 26 -12.73 43.55 43.66
CA GLY A 26 -12.30 44.71 42.88
C GLY A 26 -13.17 44.82 41.62
N GLU A 27 -14.26 45.58 41.68
CA GLU A 27 -15.07 45.97 40.51
C GLU A 27 -14.29 46.89 39.60
N THR A 28 -14.30 46.63 38.28
CA THR A 28 -14.57 47.66 37.27
C THR A 28 -14.99 47.02 35.95
N ASP A 29 -16.07 47.56 35.38
CA ASP A 29 -16.70 47.21 34.11
C ASP A 29 -15.73 47.11 32.92
N ALA A 30 -15.96 46.12 32.04
CA ALA A 30 -16.13 46.31 30.60
C ALA A 30 -16.18 44.96 29.86
N GLY A 31 -17.24 44.77 29.06
CA GLY A 31 -17.22 43.91 27.89
C GLY A 31 -17.61 42.45 28.13
N THR A 32 -18.91 42.17 28.06
CA THR A 32 -19.39 40.94 27.43
C THR A 32 -18.90 40.91 25.98
N ALA A 33 -17.68 40.42 25.79
CA ALA A 33 -17.31 39.82 24.52
C ALA A 33 -17.98 38.45 24.51
N GLU A 34 -19.17 38.39 23.91
CA GLU A 34 -19.63 37.16 23.30
C GLU A 34 -18.44 36.60 22.53
N LYS A 35 -17.98 35.39 22.91
CA LYS A 35 -17.08 34.64 22.06
C LYS A 35 -17.87 34.42 20.79
N ASP A 36 -17.62 35.24 19.78
CA ASP A 36 -17.87 34.88 18.40
C ASP A 36 -17.33 33.46 18.26
N GLU A 37 -18.23 32.49 18.17
CA GLU A 37 -17.94 31.24 17.51
C GLU A 37 -17.55 31.64 16.10
N PHE A 38 -16.27 31.94 15.91
CA PHE A 38 -15.68 32.05 14.59
C PHE A 38 -16.03 30.73 13.92
N PHE A 39 -17.02 30.76 13.04
CA PHE A 39 -17.23 29.74 12.05
C PHE A 39 -15.92 29.64 11.29
N VAL A 40 -15.05 28.72 11.71
CA VAL A 40 -13.82 28.43 10.98
C VAL A 40 -14.29 27.83 9.68
N VAL A 41 -14.32 28.65 8.64
CA VAL A 41 -14.65 28.19 7.29
C VAL A 41 -13.65 27.09 6.95
N ASP A 42 -14.17 25.89 6.77
CA ASP A 42 -13.34 24.75 6.39
C ASP A 42 -12.80 25.00 4.97
N VAL A 43 -11.47 25.14 4.85
CA VAL A 43 -10.84 25.43 3.57
C VAL A 43 -10.34 24.09 3.01
N PRO A 44 -10.85 23.65 1.86
CA PRO A 44 -10.44 22.37 1.30
C PRO A 44 -8.97 22.39 0.90
N PHE A 45 -8.31 21.26 1.09
CA PHE A 45 -6.97 20.99 0.58
C PHE A 45 -7.06 20.30 -0.78
N PHE A 46 -6.28 20.78 -1.75
CA PHE A 46 -6.29 20.23 -3.10
C PHE A 46 -4.99 19.50 -3.42
N VAL A 47 -5.11 18.33 -4.04
CA VAL A 47 -3.99 17.56 -4.59
C VAL A 47 -4.18 17.40 -6.08
N GLU A 48 -3.37 18.09 -6.87
CA GLU A 48 -3.38 17.97 -8.33
C GLU A 48 -2.83 16.60 -8.77
N ILE A 49 -3.49 15.98 -9.73
CA ILE A 49 -3.11 14.69 -10.28
C ILE A 49 -2.22 14.88 -11.50
N ASP A 50 -1.09 14.18 -11.51
CA ASP A 50 -0.11 14.27 -12.59
C ASP A 50 -0.70 13.75 -13.93
N ARG A 51 -0.79 14.63 -14.92
CA ARG A 51 -1.33 14.32 -16.26
C ARG A 51 -0.27 13.93 -17.29
N SER A 52 1.02 13.96 -16.92
CA SER A 52 2.14 13.87 -17.89
C SER A 52 2.12 12.59 -18.72
N ASN A 53 1.61 11.49 -18.14
CA ASN A 53 1.56 10.18 -18.77
C ASN A 53 0.17 9.82 -19.35
N TRP A 54 -0.74 10.78 -19.46
CA TRP A 54 -2.07 10.52 -20.01
C TRP A 54 -2.01 10.11 -21.48
N LEU A 55 -1.16 10.75 -22.27
CA LEU A 55 -0.98 10.50 -23.70
C LEU A 55 0.17 9.53 -24.02
N SER A 56 0.85 9.00 -23.01
CA SER A 56 1.97 8.07 -23.23
C SER A 56 1.48 6.66 -23.52
N ASP A 57 2.00 6.01 -24.56
CA ASP A 57 1.72 4.60 -24.89
C ASP A 57 2.10 3.62 -23.76
N LYS A 58 2.99 4.03 -22.86
CA LYS A 58 3.38 3.22 -21.69
C LYS A 58 2.35 3.37 -20.58
N HIS A 59 1.34 2.51 -20.63
CA HIS A 59 0.29 2.48 -19.62
C HIS A 59 0.60 1.49 -18.50
N MET A 60 0.79 1.97 -17.28
CA MET A 60 0.99 1.11 -16.11
C MET A 60 -0.27 1.07 -15.24
N GLY A 61 -1.37 0.57 -15.82
CA GLY A 61 -2.67 0.51 -15.16
C GLY A 61 -2.73 -0.59 -14.10
N ILE A 62 -3.05 -0.22 -12.86
CA ILE A 62 -3.20 -1.17 -11.75
C ILE A 62 -4.61 -1.72 -11.67
N SER A 63 -5.61 -0.82 -11.69
CA SER A 63 -7.03 -1.14 -11.55
C SER A 63 -7.90 -0.05 -12.19
N GLU A 64 -9.19 -0.31 -12.33
CA GLU A 64 -10.21 0.67 -12.70
C GLU A 64 -11.17 0.87 -11.54
N ILE A 65 -11.53 2.12 -11.28
CA ILE A 65 -12.50 2.49 -10.25
C ILE A 65 -13.64 3.29 -10.88
N VAL A 66 -14.81 3.24 -10.26
CA VAL A 66 -16.00 3.99 -10.68
C VAL A 66 -16.21 5.12 -9.68
N LEU A 67 -16.42 6.33 -10.20
CA LEU A 67 -16.85 7.45 -9.37
C LEU A 67 -18.35 7.37 -9.11
N LEU A 68 -18.72 7.64 -7.87
CA LEU A 68 -20.10 7.68 -7.39
C LEU A 68 -20.55 9.13 -7.18
N ASP A 69 -21.85 9.31 -6.93
CA ASP A 69 -22.48 10.60 -6.58
C ASP A 69 -22.03 11.77 -7.47
N LEU A 70 -22.02 11.54 -8.79
CA LEU A 70 -21.51 12.51 -9.74
C LEU A 70 -22.36 13.77 -9.74
N ASN A 71 -21.71 14.89 -9.42
CA ASN A 71 -22.25 16.22 -9.64
C ASN A 71 -21.59 16.78 -10.90
N VAL A 72 -22.37 16.93 -11.97
CA VAL A 72 -21.91 17.41 -13.27
C VAL A 72 -22.48 18.81 -13.49
N SER A 73 -21.61 19.79 -13.74
CA SER A 73 -22.05 21.15 -14.01
C SER A 73 -22.64 21.27 -15.42
N ASP A 74 -23.57 22.20 -15.61
CA ASP A 74 -24.19 22.46 -16.91
C ASP A 74 -23.15 22.83 -17.99
N GLU A 75 -22.04 23.45 -17.58
CA GLU A 75 -20.92 23.81 -18.46
C GLU A 75 -20.24 22.57 -19.06
N PHE A 76 -20.25 21.46 -18.32
CA PHE A 76 -19.71 20.19 -18.80
C PHE A 76 -20.56 19.55 -19.90
N GLY A 77 -21.84 19.92 -20.06
CA GLY A 77 -22.71 19.40 -21.12
C GLY A 77 -22.20 19.66 -22.55
N THR A 78 -21.22 20.56 -22.71
CA THR A 78 -20.53 20.85 -23.98
C THR A 78 -19.17 20.16 -24.12
N CYS A 79 -18.67 19.54 -23.05
CA CYS A 79 -17.34 18.93 -22.99
C CYS A 79 -17.45 17.41 -23.24
N LEU A 80 -16.77 16.92 -24.27
CA LEU A 80 -16.61 15.49 -24.51
C LEU A 80 -15.30 15.03 -23.87
N LEU A 81 -15.34 13.91 -23.13
CA LEU A 81 -14.13 13.21 -22.69
C LEU A 81 -13.51 12.51 -23.89
N ASP A 82 -12.82 13.27 -24.73
CA ASP A 82 -12.15 12.80 -25.94
C ASP A 82 -10.63 13.00 -25.87
N GLU A 83 -9.91 12.64 -26.92
CA GLU A 83 -8.46 12.86 -27.05
C GLU A 83 -8.05 14.33 -26.82
N ASP A 84 -8.88 15.29 -27.24
CA ASP A 84 -8.58 16.72 -27.14
C ASP A 84 -8.66 17.19 -25.69
N PHE A 85 -9.60 16.67 -24.90
CA PHE A 85 -9.64 16.87 -23.44
C PHE A 85 -8.32 16.46 -22.77
N PHE A 86 -7.72 15.33 -23.16
CA PHE A 86 -6.46 14.87 -22.58
C PHE A 86 -5.27 15.76 -22.97
N ARG A 87 -5.33 16.45 -24.10
CA ARG A 87 -4.30 17.38 -24.60
C ARG A 87 -4.44 18.79 -24.04
N ASP A 88 -5.66 19.22 -23.75
CA ASP A 88 -5.97 20.57 -23.30
C ASP A 88 -5.51 20.77 -21.84
N SER A 89 -4.57 21.70 -21.66
CA SER A 89 -3.97 22.08 -20.38
C SER A 89 -4.89 22.95 -19.52
N ARG A 90 -6.01 23.45 -20.08
CA ARG A 90 -7.01 24.19 -19.32
C ARG A 90 -7.73 23.29 -18.33
N TYR A 91 -7.93 22.03 -18.66
CA TYR A 91 -8.53 21.09 -17.72
C TYR A 91 -7.51 20.65 -16.68
N LEU A 92 -7.96 20.35 -15.47
CA LEU A 92 -7.15 19.74 -14.43
C LEU A 92 -7.96 18.64 -13.77
N LEU A 93 -7.25 17.65 -13.26
CA LEU A 93 -7.81 16.62 -12.39
C LEU A 93 -7.18 16.79 -11.02
N ARG A 94 -7.99 16.88 -9.96
CA ARG A 94 -7.49 17.05 -8.59
C ARG A 94 -8.37 16.33 -7.59
N PHE A 95 -7.77 15.92 -6.48
CA PHE A 95 -8.53 15.57 -5.28
C PHE A 95 -8.87 16.83 -4.51
N ARG A 96 -10.12 16.93 -4.05
CA ARG A 96 -10.55 17.87 -3.02
C ARG A 96 -10.67 17.12 -1.71
N VAL A 97 -10.00 17.61 -0.68
CA VAL A 97 -9.99 17.01 0.65
C VAL A 97 -10.54 18.04 1.64
N SER A 98 -11.71 17.73 2.23
CA SER A 98 -12.41 18.57 3.19
C SER A 98 -12.10 18.15 4.63
N ASN A 99 -12.38 19.01 5.59
CA ASN A 99 -12.26 18.80 7.04
C ASN A 99 -10.83 18.44 7.50
N VAL A 100 -9.81 19.06 6.90
CA VAL A 100 -8.38 18.78 7.18
C VAL A 100 -7.60 19.95 7.76
N ASN A 101 -8.27 21.04 8.11
CA ASN A 101 -7.63 22.24 8.67
C ASN A 101 -6.68 21.93 9.83
N GLU A 102 -7.08 21.07 10.77
CA GLU A 102 -6.28 20.68 11.94
C GLU A 102 -5.06 19.80 11.58
N HIS A 103 -5.05 19.21 10.39
CA HIS A 103 -4.06 18.23 9.95
C HIS A 103 -3.19 18.72 8.78
N LEU A 104 -3.50 19.91 8.23
CA LEU A 104 -2.87 20.46 7.04
C LEU A 104 -1.34 20.58 7.18
N THR A 105 -0.85 20.98 8.35
CA THR A 105 0.59 21.09 8.62
C THR A 105 1.29 19.73 8.56
N ARG A 106 0.64 18.67 9.05
CA ARG A 106 1.16 17.30 9.00
C ARG A 106 1.11 16.74 7.59
N ILE A 107 0.02 16.97 6.86
CA ILE A 107 -0.14 16.57 5.47
C ILE A 107 0.96 17.19 4.59
N LYS A 108 1.24 18.49 4.78
CA LYS A 108 2.33 19.18 4.07
C LYS A 108 3.72 18.63 4.38
N LEU A 109 3.90 17.98 5.54
CA LEU A 109 5.13 17.27 5.92
C LEU A 109 5.16 15.81 5.44
N GLY A 110 4.16 15.37 4.67
CA GLY A 110 4.04 14.00 4.15
C GLY A 110 3.37 13.01 5.11
N HIS A 111 2.92 13.47 6.28
CA HIS A 111 2.17 12.63 7.22
C HIS A 111 0.69 12.64 6.88
N TRP A 112 0.29 11.66 6.08
CA TRP A 112 -1.11 11.42 5.74
C TRP A 112 -1.78 10.56 6.81
N LEU A 113 -2.87 11.10 7.35
CA LEU A 113 -3.78 10.38 8.24
C LEU A 113 -4.81 9.62 7.42
N VAL A 114 -5.50 8.67 8.07
CA VAL A 114 -6.70 8.05 7.47
C VAL A 114 -7.83 9.07 7.60
N LEU A 115 -8.31 9.54 6.46
CA LEU A 115 -9.42 10.45 6.30
C LEU A 115 -10.66 9.65 5.91
N SER A 116 -11.84 10.16 6.29
CA SER A 116 -13.09 9.57 5.83
C SER A 116 -13.22 9.69 4.32
N ALA A 117 -13.69 8.63 3.67
CA ALA A 117 -13.98 8.58 2.24
C ALA A 117 -14.89 9.73 1.79
N THR A 118 -15.87 10.11 2.62
CA THR A 118 -16.81 11.20 2.32
C THR A 118 -16.18 12.59 2.34
N SER A 119 -14.98 12.72 2.94
CA SER A 119 -14.22 13.96 2.95
C SER A 119 -13.34 14.12 1.72
N VAL A 120 -13.29 13.12 0.82
CA VAL A 120 -12.44 13.13 -0.37
C VAL A 120 -13.30 12.98 -1.62
N CYS A 121 -13.25 13.99 -2.49
CA CYS A 121 -13.87 13.96 -3.81
C CYS A 121 -12.81 14.08 -4.90
N LEU A 122 -13.11 13.56 -6.09
CA LEU A 122 -12.35 13.82 -7.29
C LEU A 122 -13.04 14.92 -8.10
N GLU A 123 -12.28 15.92 -8.51
CA GLU A 123 -12.77 17.03 -9.32
C GLU A 123 -12.07 17.07 -10.67
N ILE A 124 -12.86 17.22 -11.74
CA ILE A 124 -12.41 17.74 -13.02
C ILE A 124 -12.75 19.23 -13.05
N VAL A 125 -11.74 20.06 -13.26
CA VAL A 125 -11.92 21.52 -13.27
C VAL A 125 -11.38 22.12 -14.57
N ALA A 126 -11.95 23.23 -15.01
CA ALA A 126 -11.44 24.02 -16.12
C ALA A 126 -10.90 25.36 -15.63
N LYS A 127 -9.70 25.72 -16.09
CA LYS A 127 -9.13 27.05 -15.97
C LYS A 127 -9.81 27.96 -16.98
N GLN A 128 -10.42 29.04 -16.49
CA GLN A 128 -11.02 30.09 -17.28
C GLN A 128 -10.31 31.40 -16.94
N GLU A 129 -10.01 32.19 -17.97
CA GLU A 129 -9.50 33.54 -17.77
C GLU A 129 -10.68 34.50 -17.81
N LYS A 130 -10.99 35.12 -16.67
CA LYS A 130 -12.09 36.07 -16.55
C LYS A 130 -11.55 37.35 -15.95
N GLU A 131 -11.71 38.46 -16.67
CA GLU A 131 -11.27 39.79 -16.23
C GLU A 131 -9.77 39.87 -15.86
N GLY A 132 -8.93 39.02 -16.48
CA GLY A 132 -7.48 38.97 -16.22
C GLY A 132 -7.08 38.20 -14.95
N LEU A 133 -8.03 37.54 -14.27
CA LEU A 133 -7.78 36.55 -13.22
C LEU A 133 -8.06 35.13 -13.74
N GLU A 134 -7.21 34.19 -13.35
CA GLU A 134 -7.40 32.77 -13.63
C GLU A 134 -8.38 32.19 -12.58
N GLU A 135 -9.61 31.92 -12.99
CA GLU A 135 -10.63 31.25 -12.18
C GLU A 135 -10.68 29.75 -12.54
N THR A 136 -10.92 28.90 -11.55
CA THR A 136 -11.16 27.47 -11.78
C THR A 136 -12.63 27.14 -11.60
N VAL A 137 -13.27 26.62 -12.63
CA VAL A 137 -14.66 26.15 -12.55
C VAL A 137 -14.68 24.64 -12.42
N VAL A 138 -15.46 24.14 -11.46
CA VAL A 138 -15.65 22.70 -11.26
C VAL A 138 -16.64 22.19 -12.31
N LEU A 139 -16.19 21.25 -13.11
CA LEU A 139 -16.99 20.65 -14.17
C LEU A 139 -17.66 19.37 -13.70
N ILE A 140 -16.91 18.53 -13.00
CA ILE A 140 -17.39 17.29 -12.43
C ILE A 140 -16.80 17.14 -11.04
N GLU A 141 -17.63 16.71 -10.11
CA GLU A 141 -17.24 16.23 -8.80
C GLU A 141 -17.80 14.81 -8.60
N GLY A 142 -17.01 13.91 -8.01
CA GLY A 142 -17.44 12.55 -7.71
C GLY A 142 -16.77 11.95 -6.48
N SER A 143 -17.48 11.07 -5.80
CA SER A 143 -17.01 10.32 -4.63
C SER A 143 -16.42 8.95 -5.04
N PHE A 144 -15.76 8.28 -4.10
CA PHE A 144 -15.11 6.99 -4.31
C PHE A 144 -15.84 5.85 -3.58
N ASP A 145 -15.99 4.71 -4.24
CA ASP A 145 -16.41 3.45 -3.61
C ASP A 145 -15.19 2.68 -3.08
N GLY A 146 -14.69 3.09 -1.91
CA GLY A 146 -13.49 2.51 -1.33
C GLY A 146 -13.38 2.71 0.18
N PRO A 147 -12.50 1.94 0.83
CA PRO A 147 -12.21 2.12 2.25
C PRO A 147 -11.45 3.42 2.48
N ASP A 148 -11.68 4.04 3.64
CA ASP A 148 -11.02 5.27 4.11
C ASP A 148 -9.50 5.19 3.95
N GLU A 149 -8.88 4.07 4.33
CA GLU A 149 -7.44 3.86 4.21
C GLU A 149 -6.94 3.80 2.76
N GLY A 150 -7.72 3.19 1.87
CA GLY A 150 -7.40 3.03 0.46
C GLY A 150 -7.50 4.37 -0.26
N ILE A 151 -8.57 5.12 -0.04
CA ILE A 151 -8.79 6.44 -0.64
C ILE A 151 -7.76 7.44 -0.12
N SER A 152 -7.57 7.54 1.20
CA SER A 152 -6.54 8.41 1.79
C SER A 152 -5.14 8.06 1.30
N GLY A 153 -4.86 6.77 1.16
CA GLY A 153 -3.62 6.28 0.59
C GLY A 153 -3.45 6.69 -0.87
N LEU A 154 -4.51 6.64 -1.67
CA LEU A 154 -4.47 7.03 -3.08
C LEU A 154 -4.17 8.53 -3.23
N VAL A 155 -4.81 9.39 -2.43
CA VAL A 155 -4.53 10.83 -2.41
C VAL A 155 -3.07 11.10 -2.04
N HIS A 156 -2.57 10.44 -0.99
CA HIS A 156 -1.17 10.56 -0.59
C HIS A 156 -0.22 10.16 -1.72
N LEU A 157 -0.40 8.98 -2.31
CA LEU A 157 0.47 8.50 -3.38
C LEU A 157 0.38 9.38 -4.64
N ALA A 158 -0.79 9.96 -4.94
CA ALA A 158 -0.94 10.93 -6.01
C ALA A 158 -0.17 12.24 -5.72
N SER A 159 -0.19 12.71 -4.46
CA SER A 159 0.59 13.90 -4.06
C SER A 159 2.11 13.74 -4.22
N LEU A 160 2.59 12.50 -4.10
CA LEU A 160 3.99 12.11 -4.35
C LEU A 160 4.28 11.78 -5.82
N LYS A 161 3.28 11.91 -6.69
CA LYS A 161 3.31 11.48 -8.08
C LYS A 161 3.68 10.01 -8.23
N PHE A 162 3.31 9.15 -7.30
CA PHE A 162 3.48 7.69 -7.42
C PHE A 162 2.31 7.07 -8.17
N PHE A 163 1.13 7.67 -8.06
CA PHE A 163 -0.08 7.26 -8.76
C PHE A 163 -0.65 8.42 -9.55
N THR A 164 -1.35 8.09 -10.64
CA THR A 164 -2.20 9.02 -11.38
C THR A 164 -3.54 8.36 -11.71
N LEU A 165 -4.54 9.18 -11.97
CA LEU A 165 -5.85 8.75 -12.44
C LEU A 165 -6.05 9.31 -13.84
N ARG A 166 -6.60 8.48 -14.73
CA ARG A 166 -6.99 8.89 -16.08
C ARG A 166 -8.45 8.52 -16.31
N PRO A 167 -9.32 9.48 -16.71
CA PRO A 167 -10.66 9.16 -17.16
C PRO A 167 -10.65 8.14 -18.31
N VAL A 168 -11.51 7.14 -18.24
CA VAL A 168 -11.73 6.20 -19.34
C VAL A 168 -12.74 6.82 -20.28
N ILE A 169 -12.39 6.94 -21.56
CA ILE A 169 -13.28 7.43 -22.61
C ILE A 169 -14.43 6.43 -22.76
N VAL A 170 -15.65 6.84 -22.45
CA VAL A 170 -16.86 6.03 -22.67
C VAL A 170 -17.85 6.86 -23.49
N PRO A 171 -18.37 6.34 -24.61
CA PRO A 171 -19.21 7.09 -25.54
C PRO A 171 -20.67 7.29 -25.07
N SER A 172 -20.93 7.47 -23.76
CA SER A 172 -22.30 7.53 -23.23
C SER A 172 -22.54 8.64 -22.21
N TYR A 173 -23.75 9.20 -22.27
CA TYR A 173 -24.36 10.16 -21.36
C TYR A 173 -24.17 9.73 -19.89
N LEU A 174 -23.45 10.54 -19.10
CA LEU A 174 -22.74 10.08 -17.91
C LEU A 174 -23.65 9.81 -16.69
N ALA A 175 -24.06 8.55 -16.51
CA ALA A 175 -24.55 8.06 -15.22
C ALA A 175 -23.41 7.67 -14.25
N SER A 176 -22.20 7.45 -14.77
CA SER A 176 -21.00 7.08 -14.01
C SER A 176 -19.74 7.39 -14.82
N ILE A 177 -18.63 7.71 -14.14
CA ILE A 177 -17.32 7.94 -14.77
C ILE A 177 -16.36 6.89 -14.25
N ARG A 178 -15.70 6.20 -15.18
CA ARG A 178 -14.63 5.26 -14.85
C ARG A 178 -13.29 5.96 -14.88
N MET A 179 -12.49 5.69 -13.87
CA MET A 179 -11.13 6.20 -13.73
C MET A 179 -10.16 5.02 -13.72
N LYS A 180 -9.18 5.05 -14.63
CA LYS A 180 -8.08 4.10 -14.63
C LYS A 180 -7.00 4.60 -13.68
N VAL A 181 -6.68 3.80 -12.66
CA VAL A 181 -5.62 4.08 -11.71
C VAL A 181 -4.31 3.53 -12.24
N LYS A 182 -3.30 4.39 -12.41
CA LYS A 182 -2.00 4.04 -12.97
C LYS A 182 -0.89 4.29 -11.96
N ILE A 183 0.07 3.39 -11.89
CA ILE A 183 1.32 3.59 -11.16
C ILE A 183 2.32 4.34 -12.05
N LEU A 184 3.06 5.28 -11.48
CA LEU A 184 4.04 6.10 -12.18
C LEU A 184 5.46 5.60 -11.93
N LYS A 185 6.37 5.95 -12.85
CA LYS A 185 7.78 5.50 -12.78
C LYS A 185 8.46 5.89 -11.47
N SER A 186 8.15 7.09 -10.98
CA SER A 186 8.54 7.66 -9.69
C SER A 186 8.26 6.74 -8.50
N ALA A 187 7.23 5.89 -8.56
CA ALA A 187 6.96 4.92 -7.49
C ALA A 187 8.05 3.83 -7.43
N PHE A 188 8.58 3.41 -8.58
CA PHE A 188 9.71 2.48 -8.65
C PHE A 188 11.02 3.17 -8.33
N ASP A 189 11.22 4.40 -8.83
CA ASP A 189 12.43 5.18 -8.54
C ASP A 189 12.53 5.52 -7.02
N GLY A 190 11.39 5.68 -6.33
CA GLY A 190 11.32 5.85 -4.88
C GLY A 190 11.57 4.56 -4.08
N CYS A 191 11.69 3.41 -4.74
CA CYS A 191 11.90 2.11 -4.14
C CYS A 191 13.27 1.55 -4.56
N GLU A 192 14.31 1.79 -3.76
CA GLU A 192 15.67 1.34 -4.07
C GLU A 192 15.79 -0.21 -4.13
N SER A 193 15.06 -0.92 -3.27
CA SER A 193 15.02 -2.39 -3.22
C SER A 193 13.63 -2.86 -2.75
N LEU A 194 13.15 -3.98 -3.29
CA LEU A 194 11.91 -4.61 -2.82
C LEU A 194 12.01 -5.09 -1.39
N LEU A 195 13.20 -5.45 -0.91
CA LEU A 195 13.39 -5.98 0.45
C LEU A 195 13.69 -4.89 1.48
N ASP A 196 13.74 -3.62 1.07
CA ASP A 196 14.00 -2.52 2.00
C ASP A 196 12.87 -2.35 3.03
N THR A 197 13.24 -2.52 4.30
CA THR A 197 12.35 -2.38 5.47
C THR A 197 12.31 -0.97 6.05
N SER A 198 12.88 0.04 5.38
CA SER A 198 12.85 1.43 5.85
C SER A 198 11.40 1.91 6.05
N ARG A 199 11.18 2.71 7.11
CA ARG A 199 9.86 3.21 7.50
C ARG A 199 9.49 4.48 6.76
N GLN A 200 9.35 4.38 5.44
CA GLN A 200 8.90 5.51 4.63
C GLN A 200 7.38 5.68 4.74
N LEU A 201 6.90 6.92 4.83
CA LEU A 201 5.49 7.23 5.13
C LEU A 201 4.52 6.72 4.04
N TRP A 202 4.96 6.71 2.78
CA TRP A 202 4.15 6.27 1.65
C TRP A 202 3.95 4.75 1.57
N LYS A 203 4.82 3.96 2.20
CA LYS A 203 4.76 2.49 2.15
C LYS A 203 3.45 1.94 2.72
N LYS A 204 2.97 2.52 3.83
CA LYS A 204 1.66 2.18 4.40
C LYS A 204 0.52 2.55 3.44
N SER A 205 0.59 3.71 2.81
CA SER A 205 -0.39 4.13 1.80
C SER A 205 -0.40 3.20 0.59
N MET A 206 0.77 2.75 0.11
CA MET A 206 0.87 1.75 -0.96
C MET A 206 0.20 0.43 -0.55
N MET A 207 0.44 -0.05 0.68
CA MET A 207 -0.20 -1.27 1.17
C MET A 207 -1.73 -1.16 1.17
N ASN A 208 -2.27 -0.04 1.65
CA ASN A 208 -3.72 0.17 1.72
C ASN A 208 -4.35 0.31 0.33
N VAL A 209 -3.70 1.05 -0.57
CA VAL A 209 -4.16 1.21 -1.96
C VAL A 209 -4.14 -0.12 -2.70
N MET A 210 -3.06 -0.89 -2.57
CA MET A 210 -2.96 -2.20 -3.24
C MET A 210 -3.94 -3.21 -2.64
N ALA A 211 -4.19 -3.17 -1.32
CA ALA A 211 -5.22 -3.99 -0.69
C ALA A 211 -6.63 -3.70 -1.21
N TRP A 212 -6.91 -2.44 -1.53
CA TRP A 212 -8.19 -2.03 -2.11
C TRP A 212 -8.28 -2.37 -3.61
N LEU A 213 -7.28 -1.96 -4.40
CA LEU A 213 -7.32 -2.05 -5.86
C LEU A 213 -7.03 -3.45 -6.40
N ARG A 214 -6.26 -4.24 -5.63
CA ARG A 214 -5.78 -5.59 -5.98
C ARG A 214 -5.90 -6.51 -4.76
N PRO A 215 -7.13 -6.81 -4.30
CA PRO A 215 -7.36 -7.56 -3.06
C PRO A 215 -6.70 -8.95 -3.04
N GLU A 216 -6.36 -9.53 -4.20
CA GLU A 216 -5.59 -10.76 -4.26
C GLU A 216 -4.24 -10.67 -3.54
N VAL A 217 -3.63 -9.48 -3.41
CA VAL A 217 -2.33 -9.30 -2.72
C VAL A 217 -2.43 -9.41 -1.21
N VAL A 218 -3.65 -9.41 -0.66
CA VAL A 218 -3.87 -9.56 0.79
C VAL A 218 -4.23 -10.98 1.20
N ILE A 219 -4.55 -11.85 0.25
CA ILE A 219 -4.96 -13.23 0.51
C ILE A 219 -3.74 -14.02 1.03
N ALA A 220 -3.98 -14.89 2.02
CA ALA A 220 -2.93 -15.72 2.62
C ALA A 220 -2.21 -16.60 1.57
N GLU A 221 -2.94 -17.07 0.56
CA GLU A 221 -2.38 -17.85 -0.54
C GLU A 221 -1.34 -17.07 -1.33
N ALA A 222 -1.65 -15.81 -1.68
CA ALA A 222 -0.70 -14.95 -2.37
C ALA A 222 0.48 -14.57 -1.44
N ARG A 223 0.20 -14.16 -0.20
CA ARG A 223 1.24 -13.66 0.72
C ARG A 223 2.21 -14.71 1.22
N TYR A 224 1.74 -15.93 1.45
CA TYR A 224 2.52 -17.00 2.07
C TYR A 224 2.73 -18.19 1.14
N GLY A 225 2.16 -18.16 -0.06
CA GLY A 225 2.13 -19.31 -0.97
C GLY A 225 1.32 -20.48 -0.42
N TYR A 226 0.40 -20.24 0.53
CA TYR A 226 -0.35 -21.29 1.21
C TYR A 226 -1.69 -21.51 0.51
N GLN A 227 -1.80 -22.51 -0.36
CA GLN A 227 -3.12 -22.96 -0.82
C GLN A 227 -3.82 -23.69 0.34
N VAL A 228 -4.98 -23.19 0.75
CA VAL A 228 -5.83 -23.99 1.64
C VAL A 228 -6.33 -25.15 0.78
N ALA A 229 -5.84 -26.37 1.04
CA ALA A 229 -6.47 -27.57 0.49
C ALA A 229 -7.90 -27.63 1.04
N ALA A 230 -8.84 -27.04 0.31
CA ALA A 230 -10.26 -27.19 0.56
C ALA A 230 -10.55 -28.69 0.59
N HIS A 231 -11.20 -29.15 1.66
CA HIS A 231 -11.62 -30.53 1.87
C HIS A 231 -12.16 -31.16 0.57
N ALA A 232 -11.33 -31.98 -0.07
CA ALA A 232 -11.75 -32.98 -1.02
C ALA A 232 -11.27 -34.33 -0.47
N ASP A 233 -12.14 -34.98 0.30
CA ASP A 233 -12.22 -36.42 0.23
C ASP A 233 -12.42 -36.77 -1.25
N ILE A 234 -11.35 -37.17 -1.94
CA ILE A 234 -11.29 -38.08 -3.08
C ILE A 234 -9.80 -38.27 -3.37
N GLY A 235 -9.37 -39.53 -3.28
CA GLY A 235 -7.98 -39.91 -3.50
C GLY A 235 -7.51 -39.77 -4.94
N LEU A 236 -6.19 -39.95 -5.06
CA LEU A 236 -5.34 -40.15 -6.26
C LEU A 236 -4.68 -38.89 -6.85
N ALA A 237 -3.40 -38.75 -6.49
CA ALA A 237 -2.22 -38.35 -7.27
C ALA A 237 -2.44 -37.54 -8.57
N SER A 238 -1.76 -36.40 -8.74
CA SER A 238 -0.33 -36.30 -9.09
C SER A 238 0.07 -34.85 -9.40
N GLY A 239 1.20 -34.41 -8.84
CA GLY A 239 2.20 -33.51 -9.43
C GLY A 239 1.80 -32.12 -9.91
N LEU A 240 2.14 -31.08 -9.12
CA LEU A 240 2.92 -29.93 -9.62
C LEU A 240 3.44 -29.07 -8.44
N ASP A 241 4.75 -28.80 -8.47
CA ASP A 241 5.56 -27.82 -7.72
C ASP A 241 5.05 -27.25 -6.38
N GLU A 242 5.45 -27.90 -5.28
CA GLU A 242 5.43 -27.32 -3.94
C GLU A 242 6.68 -26.45 -3.70
N SER A 243 6.54 -25.13 -3.94
CA SER A 243 7.54 -24.13 -3.54
C SER A 243 6.98 -23.07 -2.61
N SER A 244 6.45 -23.44 -1.44
CA SER A 244 6.11 -22.46 -0.39
C SER A 244 5.76 -23.11 0.95
N SER A 245 6.78 -23.45 1.73
CA SER A 245 6.82 -23.23 3.17
C SER A 245 8.13 -23.80 3.70
N SER A 246 8.77 -23.07 4.60
CA SER A 246 9.99 -23.47 5.32
C SER A 246 9.76 -24.62 6.32
N ALA A 247 8.61 -25.31 6.25
CA ALA A 247 8.28 -26.50 7.02
C ALA A 247 7.98 -27.66 6.05
N ARG A 248 9.00 -28.11 5.31
CA ARG A 248 8.89 -29.34 4.51
C ARG A 248 8.69 -30.54 5.44
N LYS A 249 7.53 -31.17 5.36
CA LYS A 249 7.35 -32.54 5.87
C LYS A 249 8.14 -33.45 4.95
N LEU A 250 9.25 -33.99 5.45
CA LEU A 250 10.14 -34.85 4.67
C LEU A 250 9.37 -36.10 4.21
N SER A 251 8.94 -36.13 2.95
CA SER A 251 8.11 -37.21 2.40
C SER A 251 8.92 -38.51 2.23
N ARG A 252 8.25 -39.63 1.96
CA ARG A 252 8.88 -40.97 1.93
C ARG A 252 9.86 -41.16 0.76
N GLU A 253 9.80 -40.28 -0.24
CA GLU A 253 10.55 -40.35 -1.51
C GLU A 253 11.75 -39.37 -1.56
N GLU A 254 12.00 -38.62 -0.50
CA GLU A 254 13.08 -37.63 -0.48
C GLU A 254 14.48 -38.25 -0.33
N PRO A 255 15.50 -37.60 -0.92
CA PRO A 255 16.88 -38.06 -0.84
C PRO A 255 17.34 -38.23 0.62
N MET A 256 18.00 -39.35 0.88
CA MET A 256 18.49 -39.72 2.20
C MET A 256 19.99 -39.47 2.28
N PHE A 257 20.47 -39.20 3.49
CA PHE A 257 21.91 -39.15 3.74
C PHE A 257 22.49 -40.55 3.57
N ASP A 258 23.31 -40.73 2.53
CA ASP A 258 23.77 -42.04 2.05
C ASP A 258 25.20 -42.37 2.48
N ASP A 259 25.80 -41.56 3.36
CA ASP A 259 27.10 -41.89 3.93
C ASP A 259 26.90 -42.80 5.15
N ASP A 260 27.33 -44.06 5.03
CA ASP A 260 27.64 -44.91 6.19
C ASP A 260 28.80 -44.23 6.92
N LEU A 261 28.49 -43.38 7.90
CA LEU A 261 29.45 -42.73 8.79
C LEU A 261 29.87 -43.72 9.88
N PRO A 262 31.02 -44.41 9.75
CA PRO A 262 31.36 -45.55 10.61
C PRO A 262 31.60 -45.16 12.07
N GLY A 263 31.81 -43.87 12.36
CA GLY A 263 31.99 -43.33 13.71
C GLY A 263 30.72 -42.75 14.35
N LEU A 264 29.59 -42.69 13.64
CA LEU A 264 28.37 -42.07 14.16
C LEU A 264 27.51 -43.12 14.91
N LEU A 265 27.51 -43.02 16.24
CA LEU A 265 26.65 -43.81 17.12
C LEU A 265 25.72 -42.88 17.92
N PRO A 266 24.40 -43.18 18.02
CA PRO A 266 23.67 -44.34 17.49
C PRO A 266 23.32 -44.25 15.99
N LYS A 267 22.96 -45.40 15.38
CA LYS A 267 22.49 -45.47 13.98
C LYS A 267 21.20 -44.66 13.79
N LEU A 268 21.21 -43.77 12.80
CA LEU A 268 20.07 -42.91 12.49
C LEU A 268 18.92 -43.70 11.84
N ARG A 269 17.69 -43.50 12.36
CA ARG A 269 16.42 -43.96 11.77
C ARG A 269 16.18 -43.27 10.40
N PRO A 270 15.33 -43.82 9.51
CA PRO A 270 15.11 -43.25 8.18
C PRO A 270 14.74 -41.76 8.16
N TYR A 271 13.86 -41.29 9.06
CA TYR A 271 13.51 -39.87 9.15
C TYR A 271 14.67 -39.00 9.66
N GLN A 272 15.51 -39.53 10.57
CA GLN A 272 16.70 -38.84 11.06
C GLN A 272 17.74 -38.70 9.96
N ARG A 273 17.87 -39.71 9.09
CA ARG A 273 18.74 -39.63 7.90
C ARG A 273 18.27 -38.56 6.90
N ARG A 274 16.96 -38.44 6.67
CA ARG A 274 16.41 -37.35 5.84
C ARG A 274 16.61 -35.98 6.48
N ALA A 275 16.39 -35.86 7.79
CA ALA A 275 16.62 -34.61 8.52
C ALA A 275 18.11 -34.21 8.47
N ALA A 276 19.03 -35.15 8.71
CA ALA A 276 20.47 -34.92 8.62
C ALA A 276 20.89 -34.53 7.19
N TYR A 277 20.37 -35.20 6.16
CA TYR A 277 20.58 -34.82 4.77
C TYR A 277 20.17 -33.36 4.50
N TRP A 278 18.95 -33.00 4.91
CA TRP A 278 18.44 -31.64 4.74
C TRP A 278 19.30 -30.61 5.49
N MET A 279 19.70 -30.89 6.73
CA MET A 279 20.56 -30.02 7.53
C MET A 279 21.91 -29.79 6.84
N VAL A 280 22.56 -30.86 6.37
CA VAL A 280 23.85 -30.78 5.66
C VAL A 280 23.71 -30.00 4.35
N GLN A 281 22.65 -30.22 3.58
CA GLN A 281 22.38 -29.44 2.36
C GLN A 281 22.17 -27.95 2.68
N ARG A 282 21.48 -27.63 3.77
CA ARG A 282 21.27 -26.26 4.24
C ARG A 282 22.57 -25.58 4.67
N GLU A 283 23.53 -26.32 5.21
CA GLU A 283 24.86 -25.80 5.56
C GLU A 283 25.77 -25.62 4.33
N LYS A 284 25.72 -26.57 3.38
CA LYS A 284 26.58 -26.60 2.18
C LYS A 284 26.12 -25.71 1.03
N ARG A 285 24.88 -25.20 1.04
CA ARG A 285 24.28 -24.45 -0.07
C ARG A 285 25.04 -23.16 -0.46
N ASN A 286 25.94 -22.65 0.38
CA ASN A 286 26.80 -21.50 0.07
C ASN A 286 28.21 -21.88 -0.41
N SER A 287 28.60 -23.15 -0.27
CA SER A 287 29.94 -23.65 -0.57
C SER A 287 30.09 -24.05 -2.04
N ASP A 288 29.04 -24.65 -2.61
CA ASP A 288 29.04 -25.15 -3.97
C ASP A 288 28.26 -24.19 -4.88
N GLY A 289 28.96 -23.19 -5.43
CA GLY A 289 28.42 -22.30 -6.45
C GLY A 289 28.04 -22.97 -7.78
N SER A 290 27.99 -24.31 -7.86
CA SER A 290 27.96 -25.04 -9.15
C SER A 290 26.84 -26.06 -9.35
N LEU A 291 25.96 -26.36 -8.37
CA LEU A 291 24.95 -27.42 -8.58
C LEU A 291 23.48 -26.99 -8.50
N LEU A 292 23.20 -25.69 -8.31
CA LEU A 292 21.86 -25.13 -8.46
C LEU A 292 21.82 -23.81 -9.26
N SER A 293 22.92 -23.44 -9.93
CA SER A 293 23.01 -22.21 -10.73
C SER A 293 22.14 -22.23 -11.99
N LYS A 294 21.41 -23.32 -12.24
CA LYS A 294 20.49 -23.49 -13.38
C LYS A 294 19.01 -23.55 -13.00
N ILE A 295 18.66 -23.54 -11.71
CA ILE A 295 17.24 -23.52 -11.31
C ILE A 295 16.90 -22.08 -10.97
N ASN A 296 16.49 -21.34 -12.00
CA ASN A 296 15.78 -20.06 -12.00
C ASN A 296 16.29 -18.98 -11.04
N HIS A 297 16.44 -17.76 -11.56
CA HIS A 297 16.38 -16.56 -10.72
C HIS A 297 14.99 -16.51 -10.06
N PHE A 298 14.82 -17.26 -8.97
CA PHE A 298 13.58 -17.31 -8.24
C PHE A 298 13.36 -15.91 -7.68
N ILE A 299 12.30 -15.29 -8.17
CA ILE A 299 11.65 -14.17 -7.51
C ILE A 299 11.54 -14.54 -6.04
N SER A 300 11.97 -13.64 -5.16
CA SER A 300 11.78 -13.83 -3.72
C SER A 300 10.35 -14.31 -3.45
N PRO A 301 10.11 -15.40 -2.70
CA PRO A 301 8.77 -15.95 -2.46
C PRO A 301 7.86 -14.97 -1.71
N LEU A 302 8.44 -13.90 -1.19
CA LEU A 302 7.76 -12.81 -0.54
C LEU A 302 7.24 -11.76 -1.53
N CYS A 303 7.68 -11.78 -2.79
CA CYS A 303 7.31 -10.83 -3.82
C CYS A 303 6.25 -11.43 -4.76
N LEU A 304 5.23 -10.63 -5.05
CA LEU A 304 4.12 -11.00 -5.92
C LEU A 304 4.29 -10.36 -7.31
N PRO A 305 4.32 -11.15 -8.40
CA PRO A 305 4.18 -10.61 -9.74
C PRO A 305 2.74 -10.16 -9.97
N LEU A 306 2.55 -8.95 -10.49
CA LEU A 306 1.25 -8.36 -10.81
C LEU A 306 1.20 -7.97 -12.28
N SER A 307 0.22 -8.52 -12.99
CA SER A 307 -0.10 -8.09 -14.36
C SER A 307 -0.84 -6.75 -14.35
N LEU A 308 -0.48 -5.88 -15.28
CA LEU A 308 -1.10 -4.56 -15.45
C LEU A 308 -2.22 -4.60 -16.50
N ILE A 309 -3.21 -3.73 -16.36
CA ILE A 309 -4.37 -3.67 -17.27
C ILE A 309 -3.94 -3.13 -18.64
N ASP A 310 -4.36 -3.82 -19.70
CA ASP A 310 -4.10 -3.51 -21.11
C ASP A 310 -2.61 -3.47 -21.50
N THR A 311 -1.73 -4.10 -20.71
CA THR A 311 -0.31 -4.22 -21.08
C THR A 311 0.27 -5.57 -20.70
N PRO A 312 1.29 -6.05 -21.45
CA PRO A 312 2.02 -7.26 -21.09
C PRO A 312 3.04 -7.02 -19.95
N ILE A 313 3.09 -5.82 -19.39
CA ILE A 313 4.08 -5.45 -18.37
C ILE A 313 3.68 -6.10 -17.04
N THR A 314 4.64 -6.76 -16.40
CA THR A 314 4.51 -7.29 -15.04
C THR A 314 5.33 -6.44 -14.10
N ILE A 315 4.75 -6.07 -12.96
CA ILE A 315 5.45 -5.42 -11.85
C ILE A 315 5.56 -6.39 -10.68
N TYR A 316 6.48 -6.13 -9.78
CA TYR A 316 6.70 -6.95 -8.59
C TYR A 316 6.35 -6.13 -7.35
N TYR A 317 5.55 -6.71 -6.47
CA TYR A 317 5.03 -6.05 -5.28
C TYR A 317 5.37 -6.86 -4.02
N TYR A 318 5.83 -6.19 -2.97
CA TYR A 318 6.06 -6.82 -1.67
C TYR A 318 4.91 -6.48 -0.69
N PRO A 319 3.95 -7.40 -0.48
CA PRO A 319 2.73 -7.13 0.29
C PRO A 319 2.93 -6.80 1.77
N PHE A 320 4.10 -7.07 2.33
CA PHE A 320 4.36 -6.85 3.76
C PHE A 320 4.84 -5.43 4.08
N CYS A 321 5.40 -4.72 3.11
CA CYS A 321 5.86 -3.34 3.33
C CYS A 321 5.51 -2.39 2.17
N GLY A 322 4.80 -2.83 1.15
CA GLY A 322 4.34 -1.97 0.08
C GLY A 322 5.40 -1.56 -0.93
N ASN A 323 6.52 -2.29 -1.04
CA ASN A 323 7.53 -1.98 -2.05
C ASN A 323 7.10 -2.45 -3.44
N VAL A 324 7.53 -1.73 -4.48
CA VAL A 324 7.21 -2.01 -5.89
C VAL A 324 8.47 -1.94 -6.75
N SER A 325 8.57 -2.79 -7.78
CA SER A 325 9.68 -2.78 -8.73
C SER A 325 9.25 -3.26 -10.11
N LEU A 326 9.95 -2.80 -11.15
CA LEU A 326 9.82 -3.32 -12.52
C LEU A 326 10.62 -4.62 -12.72
N HIS A 327 11.54 -4.92 -11.81
CA HIS A 327 12.43 -6.06 -11.90
C HIS A 327 12.23 -7.01 -10.72
N PRO A 328 12.33 -8.33 -10.96
CA PRO A 328 12.24 -9.30 -9.88
C PRO A 328 13.43 -9.12 -8.95
N GLU A 329 13.18 -9.14 -7.63
CA GLU A 329 14.28 -9.21 -6.67
C GLU A 329 14.77 -10.66 -6.60
N SER A 330 16.07 -10.85 -6.82
CA SER A 330 16.73 -12.11 -6.53
C SER A 330 16.57 -12.46 -5.04
N ALA A 331 16.18 -13.71 -4.75
CA ALA A 331 16.08 -14.19 -3.39
C ALA A 331 17.38 -13.91 -2.60
N PRO A 332 17.28 -13.49 -1.33
CA PRO A 332 18.46 -13.23 -0.52
C PRO A 332 19.35 -14.49 -0.42
N PRO A 333 20.67 -14.32 -0.23
CA PRO A 333 21.58 -15.44 -0.08
C PRO A 333 21.10 -16.34 1.05
N VAL A 334 21.13 -17.64 0.80
CA VAL A 334 20.62 -18.62 1.76
C VAL A 334 21.50 -18.59 3.00
N VAL A 335 20.91 -18.35 4.17
CA VAL A 335 21.65 -18.44 5.43
C VAL A 335 21.97 -19.91 5.72
N PRO A 336 23.23 -20.26 6.07
CA PRO A 336 23.60 -21.62 6.46
C PRO A 336 22.72 -22.12 7.61
N GLY A 337 22.34 -23.40 7.54
CA GLY A 337 21.49 -24.04 8.54
C GLY A 337 20.00 -23.72 8.37
N GLY A 338 19.19 -23.98 9.41
CA GLY A 338 17.75 -23.80 9.36
C GLY A 338 17.06 -24.33 10.62
N ILE A 339 15.74 -24.21 10.68
CA ILE A 339 14.95 -24.70 11.82
C ILE A 339 14.48 -26.12 11.50
N LEU A 340 14.89 -27.08 12.33
CA LEU A 340 14.35 -28.44 12.32
C LEU A 340 13.28 -28.54 13.42
N ALA A 341 12.01 -28.51 13.01
CA ALA A 341 10.88 -28.71 13.92
C ALA A 341 10.30 -30.12 13.75
N GLY A 342 10.20 -30.88 14.84
CA GLY A 342 9.62 -32.22 14.89
C GLY A 342 8.74 -32.39 16.12
N LYS A 343 7.75 -33.28 16.05
CA LYS A 343 6.97 -33.65 17.24
C LYS A 343 7.86 -34.46 18.18
N LEU A 344 7.78 -34.17 19.49
CA LEU A 344 8.37 -35.05 20.49
C LEU A 344 7.62 -36.39 20.42
N ASN A 345 8.37 -37.48 20.34
CA ASN A 345 7.78 -38.81 20.52
C ASN A 345 7.83 -39.09 22.02
N ASP A 346 6.68 -39.14 22.66
CA ASP A 346 6.52 -39.60 24.05
C ASP A 346 6.68 -41.12 24.14
#